data_AF-A0A967WPZ1-F1
#
_entry.id   AF-A0A967WPZ1-F1
#
_cell.length_a   1.000
_cell.length_b   1.000
_cell.length_c   1.000
_cell.angle_alpha   90.00
_cell.angle_beta   90.00
_cell.angle_gamma   90.00
#
_symmetry.space_group_name_H-M   'P 1'
#
loop_
_entity.id
_entity.type
_entity.pdbx_description
1 polymer ?
#
loop_
_entity_poly.entity_id
_entity_poly.type
_entity_poly.pdbx_seq_one_letter_code
_entity_poly.pdbx_strand_id
1 'polypeptide(L)'
;MVIAVYTTEPVTLQGRLFEQEVRFAEEAGSYFGLVGIHVFTEPGLYELELTAVDSRGQSTVITTGVVVESGRFGHERVDLPASRTSLLDPTVIAAERERLDALRHTFTPERRWGSVFQRPCVGAVSSYFGAHRAYNGGPYTSYHSGVDFRAPGGTPVYAPADGTVALAEPLAVRGNAIVIDHGWGVLTGYWHLSTIEVQTGQQVAAGDLIAKVGSTGLSTGAHLHWEAWVGGTSVDGLQWLEQFYPWPTPEQSLFYNERPRLIGAPVWNQDTRFSQAIHGEAIHKPHALVVQQHRYACLLQLGLDDLSI
;
A
#
# COMPACT_ATOMS: atom_id res chain seq x y z
N MET A 1 4.96 -1.79 4.16
CA MET A 1 5.69 -2.85 4.85
C MET A 1 4.95 -4.17 4.68
N VAL A 2 5.67 -5.27 4.49
CA VAL A 2 5.10 -6.64 4.43
C VAL A 2 5.63 -7.41 5.63
N ILE A 3 4.74 -8.00 6.42
CA ILE A 3 5.07 -8.81 7.58
C ILE A 3 4.75 -10.26 7.22
N ALA A 4 5.74 -11.14 7.24
CA ALA A 4 5.57 -12.57 6.99
C ALA A 4 5.86 -13.35 8.28
N VAL A 5 4.87 -14.08 8.77
CA VAL A 5 5.01 -14.90 9.98
C VAL A 5 4.87 -16.36 9.60
N TYR A 6 5.84 -17.15 10.05
CA TYR A 6 5.88 -18.59 9.82
C TYR A 6 5.66 -19.29 11.15
N THR A 7 4.75 -20.25 11.14
CA THR A 7 4.35 -20.96 12.35
C THR A 7 4.41 -22.46 12.10
N THR A 8 4.83 -23.20 13.12
CA THR A 8 4.84 -24.67 13.07
C THR A 8 3.46 -25.29 13.28
N GLU A 9 2.55 -24.53 13.89
CA GLU A 9 1.15 -24.89 14.09
C GLU A 9 0.23 -23.77 13.58
N PRO A 10 -1.00 -24.08 13.14
CA PRO A 10 -1.97 -23.05 12.78
C PRO A 10 -2.31 -22.14 13.95
N VAL A 11 -2.27 -20.82 13.71
CA VAL A 11 -2.63 -19.78 14.68
C VAL A 11 -3.63 -18.79 14.09
N THR A 12 -4.34 -18.05 14.95
CA THR A 12 -4.93 -16.77 14.58
C THR A 12 -3.91 -15.67 14.87
N LEU A 13 -3.61 -14.83 13.88
CA LEU A 13 -2.59 -13.80 14.00
C LEU A 13 -3.21 -12.40 13.83
N GLN A 14 -2.85 -11.52 14.76
CA GLN A 14 -3.14 -10.09 14.68
C GLN A 14 -1.87 -9.31 15.00
N GLY A 15 -1.82 -8.07 14.54
CA GLY A 15 -0.73 -7.18 14.90
C GLY A 15 -1.20 -5.76 15.11
N ARG A 16 -0.30 -4.95 15.64
CA ARG A 16 -0.50 -3.53 15.86
C ARG A 16 0.80 -2.79 15.59
N LEU A 17 0.73 -1.80 14.71
CA LEU A 17 1.83 -0.87 14.47
C LEU A 17 1.24 0.55 14.51
N PHE A 18 1.84 1.43 15.31
CA PHE A 18 1.20 2.70 15.69
C PHE A 18 -0.17 2.45 16.37
N GLU A 19 -1.22 3.13 15.90
CA GLU A 19 -2.62 2.92 16.26
C GLU A 19 -3.35 2.02 15.24
N GLN A 20 -2.65 1.47 14.25
CA GLN A 20 -3.23 0.68 13.18
C GLN A 20 -3.18 -0.82 13.49
N GLU A 21 -4.33 -1.47 13.35
CA GLU A 21 -4.44 -2.93 13.36
C GLU A 21 -3.82 -3.51 12.07
N VAL A 22 -2.97 -4.51 12.25
CA VAL A 22 -2.43 -5.34 11.18
C VAL A 22 -3.25 -6.62 11.10
N ARG A 23 -4.00 -6.76 10.01
CA ARG A 23 -4.72 -7.99 9.67
C ARG A 23 -3.85 -8.89 8.83
N PHE A 24 -3.93 -10.19 9.09
CA PHE A 24 -3.15 -11.21 8.42
C PHE A 24 -4.04 -12.11 7.57
N ALA A 25 -3.54 -12.48 6.39
CA ALA A 25 -4.09 -13.54 5.57
C ALA A 25 -3.15 -14.74 5.58
N GLU A 26 -3.70 -15.94 5.56
CA GLU A 26 -2.92 -17.18 5.49
C GLU A 26 -2.85 -17.66 4.04
N GLU A 27 -1.65 -18.02 3.60
CA GLU A 27 -1.40 -18.63 2.29
C GLU A 27 -0.28 -19.66 2.42
N ALA A 28 -0.59 -20.93 2.14
CA ALA A 28 0.36 -22.04 2.13
C ALA A 28 1.17 -22.21 3.43
N GLY A 29 0.51 -22.08 4.59
CA GLY A 29 1.08 -22.22 5.92
C GLY A 29 1.84 -21.00 6.43
N SER A 30 1.78 -19.88 5.71
CA SER A 30 2.44 -18.62 6.06
C SER A 30 1.42 -17.51 6.22
N TYR A 31 1.65 -16.60 7.16
CA TYR A 31 0.75 -15.48 7.44
C TYR A 31 1.35 -14.17 6.92
N PHE A 32 0.58 -13.43 6.14
CA PHE A 32 0.98 -12.18 5.52
C PHE A 32 0.13 -11.01 6.00
N GLY A 33 0.78 -10.02 6.59
CA GLY A 33 0.18 -8.76 7.00
C GLY A 33 0.80 -7.60 6.23
N LEU A 34 -0.02 -6.70 5.70
CA LEU A 34 0.44 -5.53 4.97
C LEU A 34 0.05 -4.26 5.71
N VAL A 35 1.02 -3.35 5.85
CA VAL A 35 0.84 -2.07 6.55
C VAL A 35 1.37 -0.93 5.70
N GLY A 36 0.51 0.06 5.45
CA GLY A 36 0.91 1.33 4.85
C GLY A 36 1.52 2.26 5.89
N ILE A 37 2.62 2.93 5.54
CA ILE A 37 3.20 3.98 6.38
C ILE A 37 2.74 5.32 5.81
N HIS A 38 2.15 6.17 6.65
CA HIS A 38 1.62 7.45 6.20
C HIS A 38 2.77 8.42 5.84
N VAL A 39 2.54 9.27 4.84
CA VAL A 39 3.51 10.27 4.34
C VAL A 39 4.04 11.21 5.43
N PHE A 40 3.22 11.46 6.46
CA PHE A 40 3.54 12.34 7.59
C PHE A 40 3.91 11.59 8.87
N THR A 41 4.15 10.28 8.80
CA THR A 41 4.72 9.57 9.94
C THR A 41 6.11 10.15 10.23
N GLU A 42 6.36 10.56 11.48
CA GLU A 42 7.67 11.09 11.83
C GLU A 42 8.74 9.99 11.70
N PRO A 43 9.96 10.31 11.22
CA PRO A 43 11.05 9.35 11.24
C PRO A 43 11.39 8.95 12.68
N GLY A 44 11.56 7.66 12.94
CA GLY A 44 11.80 7.17 14.30
C GLY A 44 11.65 5.67 14.44
N LEU A 45 11.91 5.17 15.65
CA LEU A 45 11.70 3.77 16.01
C LEU A 45 10.29 3.60 16.59
N TYR A 46 9.53 2.70 16.00
CA TYR A 46 8.19 2.31 16.41
C TYR A 46 8.17 0.84 16.82
N GLU A 47 7.15 0.43 17.59
CA GLU A 47 6.99 -0.96 18.00
C GLU A 47 5.89 -1.62 17.17
N LEU A 48 6.23 -2.74 16.54
CA LEU A 48 5.28 -3.70 15.98
C LEU A 48 5.04 -4.77 17.03
N GLU A 49 3.79 -4.89 17.47
CA GLU A 49 3.32 -5.94 18.36
C GLU A 49 2.53 -6.96 17.53
N LEU A 50 2.80 -8.24 17.72
CA LEU A 50 2.10 -9.35 17.08
C LEU A 50 1.56 -10.28 18.16
N THR A 51 0.30 -10.67 18.03
CA THR A 51 -0.35 -11.63 18.92
C THR A 51 -0.78 -12.85 18.11
N ALA A 52 -0.21 -13.99 18.43
CA ALA A 52 -0.56 -15.30 17.87
C ALA A 52 -1.35 -16.11 18.90
N VAL A 53 -2.51 -16.62 18.52
CA VAL A 53 -3.35 -17.48 19.37
C VAL A 53 -3.42 -18.88 18.75
N ASP A 54 -2.95 -19.89 19.48
CA ASP A 54 -2.94 -21.28 19.03
C ASP A 54 -4.33 -21.94 19.12
N SER A 55 -4.44 -23.18 18.62
CA SER A 55 -5.69 -23.96 18.66
C SER A 55 -6.21 -24.27 20.07
N ARG A 56 -5.38 -24.13 21.10
CA ARG A 56 -5.74 -24.31 22.52
C ARG A 56 -6.14 -22.99 23.19
N GLY A 57 -6.10 -21.88 22.46
CA GLY A 57 -6.37 -20.54 22.99
C GLY A 57 -5.21 -19.92 23.75
N GLN A 58 -4.00 -20.51 23.67
CA GLN A 58 -2.81 -19.92 24.26
C GLN A 58 -2.32 -18.76 23.39
N SER A 59 -2.13 -17.61 24.03
CA SER A 59 -1.65 -16.40 23.37
C SER A 59 -0.14 -16.25 23.53
N THR A 60 0.52 -15.94 22.43
CA THR A 60 1.94 -15.58 22.37
C THR A 60 2.07 -14.20 21.76
N VAL A 61 2.77 -13.30 22.46
CA VAL A 61 3.02 -11.93 22.01
C VAL A 61 4.49 -11.78 21.62
N ILE A 62 4.73 -11.24 20.43
CA ILE A 62 6.07 -10.85 19.96
C ILE A 62 6.07 -9.35 19.70
N THR A 63 7.10 -8.67 20.16
CA THR A 63 7.37 -7.27 19.79
C THR A 63 8.65 -7.16 18.99
N THR A 64 8.67 -6.25 18.02
CA THR A 64 9.87 -5.91 17.27
C THR A 64 9.88 -4.43 16.89
N GLY A 65 11.07 -3.87 16.74
CA GLY A 65 11.25 -2.48 16.36
C GLY A 65 11.06 -2.28 14.85
N VAL A 66 10.37 -1.21 14.45
CA VAL A 66 10.24 -0.71 13.08
C VAL A 66 10.79 0.71 13.01
N VAL A 67 11.95 0.89 12.40
CA VAL A 67 12.52 2.19 12.06
C VAL A 67 11.81 2.74 10.82
N VAL A 68 11.10 3.83 10.97
CA VAL A 68 10.59 4.63 9.86
C VAL A 68 11.64 5.67 9.49
N GLU A 69 12.06 5.65 8.22
CA GLU A 69 12.95 6.66 7.66
C GLU A 69 12.19 7.73 6.89
N SER A 70 12.74 8.94 6.89
CA SER A 70 12.19 10.07 6.16
C SER A 70 12.11 9.80 4.65
N GLY A 71 10.93 10.05 4.08
CA GLY A 71 10.75 10.15 2.65
C GLY A 71 11.26 11.48 2.09
N ARG A 72 11.60 11.50 0.79
CA ARG A 72 11.98 12.72 0.07
C ARG A 72 10.81 13.21 -0.77
N PHE A 73 9.84 13.84 -0.11
CA PHE A 73 8.65 14.36 -0.77
C PHE A 73 8.86 15.78 -1.30
N GLY A 74 8.41 16.03 -2.53
CA GLY A 74 8.46 17.34 -3.16
C GLY A 74 7.39 18.30 -2.64
N HIS A 75 7.35 19.50 -3.23
CA HIS A 75 6.28 20.49 -3.00
C HIS A 75 5.65 20.88 -4.34
N GLU A 76 4.34 21.04 -4.35
CA GLU A 76 3.55 21.35 -5.54
C GLU A 76 2.55 22.48 -5.23
N ARG A 77 2.52 23.48 -6.12
CA ARG A 77 1.46 24.48 -6.14
C ARG A 77 0.50 24.18 -7.26
N VAL A 78 -0.78 24.12 -6.92
CA VAL A 78 -1.85 23.77 -7.85
C VAL A 78 -2.80 24.96 -7.96
N ASP A 79 -2.84 25.57 -9.15
CA ASP A 79 -3.78 26.64 -9.46
C ASP A 79 -5.03 26.05 -10.12
N LEU A 80 -6.15 26.13 -9.41
CA LEU A 80 -7.43 25.62 -9.84
C LEU A 80 -8.25 26.71 -10.54
N PRO A 81 -9.03 26.35 -11.58
CA PRO A 81 -9.98 27.28 -12.15
C PRO A 81 -11.06 27.65 -11.13
N ALA A 82 -11.55 28.89 -11.17
CA ALA A 82 -12.55 29.41 -10.24
C ALA A 82 -13.81 28.53 -10.12
N SER A 83 -14.19 27.83 -11.20
CA SER A 83 -15.33 26.92 -11.22
C SER A 83 -15.17 25.67 -10.34
N ARG A 84 -13.97 25.37 -9.84
CA ARG A 84 -13.65 24.19 -9.01
C ARG A 84 -13.23 24.54 -7.59
N THR A 85 -13.02 25.82 -7.27
CA THR A 85 -12.57 26.23 -5.94
C THR A 85 -13.54 25.84 -4.82
N SER A 86 -14.85 25.74 -5.11
CA SER A 86 -15.84 25.25 -4.13
C SER A 86 -15.60 23.80 -3.68
N LEU A 87 -14.91 22.99 -4.49
CA LEU A 87 -14.54 21.62 -4.12
C LEU A 87 -13.37 21.56 -3.11
N LEU A 88 -12.73 22.69 -2.81
CA LEU A 88 -11.76 22.82 -1.72
C LEU A 88 -12.43 23.05 -0.36
N ASP A 89 -13.76 23.18 -0.31
CA ASP A 89 -14.49 23.33 0.93
C ASP A 89 -14.19 22.12 1.85
N PRO A 90 -13.68 22.35 3.09
CA PRO A 90 -13.38 21.28 4.03
C PRO A 90 -14.56 20.34 4.32
N THR A 91 -15.79 20.85 4.26
CA THR A 91 -17.01 20.05 4.48
C THR A 91 -17.26 19.07 3.34
N VAL A 92 -17.04 19.50 2.10
CA VAL A 92 -17.15 18.65 0.90
C VAL A 92 -16.06 17.58 0.92
N ILE A 93 -14.83 17.97 1.25
CA ILE A 93 -13.70 17.04 1.37
C ILE A 93 -13.94 16.01 2.48
N ALA A 94 -14.41 16.46 3.64
CA ALA A 94 -14.66 15.59 4.80
C ALA A 94 -15.77 14.58 4.51
N ALA A 95 -16.89 15.03 3.91
CA ALA A 95 -18.01 14.15 3.58
C ALA A 95 -17.62 13.05 2.57
N GLU A 96 -16.85 13.40 1.53
CA GLU A 96 -16.35 12.39 0.60
C GLU A 96 -15.32 11.46 1.24
N ARG A 97 -14.44 11.99 2.11
CA ARG A 97 -13.46 11.17 2.83
C ARG A 97 -14.15 10.15 3.74
N GLU A 98 -15.16 10.56 4.50
CA GLU A 98 -15.94 9.68 5.36
C GLU A 98 -16.60 8.56 4.56
N ARG A 99 -17.15 8.87 3.37
CA ARG A 99 -17.71 7.85 2.47
C ARG A 99 -16.69 6.80 2.05
N LEU A 100 -15.44 7.19 1.83
CA LEU A 100 -14.37 6.30 1.39
C LEU A 100 -13.63 5.60 2.54
N ASP A 101 -13.83 6.04 3.77
CA ASP A 101 -13.08 5.56 4.94
C ASP A 101 -13.33 4.07 5.19
N ALA A 102 -14.60 3.66 5.23
CA ALA A 102 -14.97 2.25 5.37
C ALA A 102 -14.38 1.38 4.23
N LEU A 103 -14.36 1.92 3.00
CA LEU A 103 -13.85 1.22 1.83
C LEU A 103 -12.34 1.00 1.92
N ARG A 104 -11.60 2.03 2.36
CA ARG A 104 -10.14 1.99 2.55
C ARG A 104 -9.71 0.89 3.51
N HIS A 105 -10.52 0.60 4.52
CA HIS A 105 -10.27 -0.45 5.51
C HIS A 105 -10.85 -1.83 5.14
N THR A 106 -11.28 -2.04 3.88
CA THR A 106 -11.70 -3.36 3.40
C THR A 106 -10.54 -4.35 3.51
N PHE A 107 -10.83 -5.56 4.00
CA PHE A 107 -9.87 -6.65 4.07
C PHE A 107 -10.51 -7.94 3.56
N THR A 108 -10.05 -8.39 2.40
CA THR A 108 -10.43 -9.66 1.80
C THR A 108 -9.25 -10.63 1.94
N PRO A 109 -9.37 -11.74 2.69
CA PRO A 109 -8.25 -12.66 2.95
C PRO A 109 -7.69 -13.32 1.68
N GLU A 110 -8.48 -13.42 0.62
CA GLU A 110 -8.07 -14.01 -0.64
C GLU A 110 -7.24 -13.01 -1.46
N ARG A 111 -5.98 -13.36 -1.75
CA ARG A 111 -5.14 -12.61 -2.67
C ARG A 111 -5.60 -12.83 -4.11
N ARG A 112 -5.85 -11.74 -4.85
CA ARG A 112 -6.25 -11.81 -6.27
C ARG A 112 -5.15 -11.42 -7.25
N TRP A 113 -3.93 -11.15 -6.79
CA TRP A 113 -2.79 -10.84 -7.66
C TRP A 113 -1.69 -11.89 -7.54
N GLY A 114 -1.20 -12.38 -8.68
CA GLY A 114 -0.07 -13.32 -8.74
C GLY A 114 1.26 -12.70 -9.16
N SER A 115 1.23 -11.48 -9.72
CA SER A 115 2.40 -10.79 -10.28
C SER A 115 2.48 -9.34 -9.78
N VAL A 116 3.54 -8.63 -10.21
CA VAL A 116 3.58 -7.17 -10.11
C VAL A 116 2.36 -6.55 -10.80
N PHE A 117 1.95 -5.38 -10.31
CA PHE A 117 0.83 -4.66 -10.89
C PHE A 117 1.24 -4.12 -12.26
N GLN A 118 0.32 -4.18 -13.21
CA GLN A 118 0.47 -3.54 -14.50
C GLN A 118 0.21 -2.04 -14.37
N ARG A 119 0.85 -1.26 -15.23
CA ARG A 119 0.61 0.17 -15.28
C ARG A 119 -0.83 0.45 -15.76
N PRO A 120 -1.63 1.24 -15.03
CA PRO A 120 -3.05 1.42 -15.36
C PRO A 120 -3.30 2.38 -16.54
N CYS A 121 -2.30 3.19 -16.93
CA CYS A 121 -2.42 4.18 -18.00
C CYS A 121 -1.08 4.38 -18.73
N VAL A 122 -1.13 4.55 -20.05
CA VAL A 122 0.05 4.78 -20.90
C VAL A 122 0.69 6.17 -20.72
N GLY A 123 -0.02 7.12 -20.10
CA GLY A 123 0.45 8.48 -19.88
C GLY A 123 1.73 8.58 -19.05
N ALA A 124 2.54 9.63 -19.26
CA ALA A 124 3.74 9.88 -18.47
C ALA A 124 3.37 10.32 -17.04
N VAL A 125 4.20 9.97 -16.05
CA VAL A 125 4.01 10.49 -14.68
C VAL A 125 4.23 12.00 -14.70
N SER A 126 3.22 12.76 -14.25
CA SER A 126 3.28 14.23 -14.16
C SER A 126 3.36 14.76 -12.74
N SER A 127 2.93 13.97 -11.75
CA SER A 127 3.06 14.28 -10.33
C SER A 127 3.22 12.99 -9.55
N TYR A 128 4.11 13.00 -8.57
CA TYR A 128 4.47 11.82 -7.77
C TYR A 128 3.76 11.83 -6.43
N PHE A 129 3.63 10.64 -5.85
CA PHE A 129 3.06 10.45 -4.52
C PHE A 129 3.79 11.25 -3.45
N GLY A 130 3.00 11.75 -2.50
CA GLY A 130 3.41 12.38 -1.26
C GLY A 130 3.89 13.82 -1.38
N ALA A 131 3.94 14.40 -2.59
CA ALA A 131 4.28 15.81 -2.75
C ALA A 131 3.33 16.70 -1.92
N HIS A 132 3.88 17.61 -1.10
CA HIS A 132 3.10 18.55 -0.32
C HIS A 132 2.37 19.52 -1.25
N ARG A 133 1.05 19.65 -1.09
CA ARG A 133 0.21 20.45 -1.99
C ARG A 133 -0.37 21.69 -1.31
N ALA A 134 -0.24 22.80 -2.03
CA ALA A 134 -0.89 24.07 -1.77
C ALA A 134 -1.79 24.43 -2.96
N TYR A 135 -2.96 25.01 -2.70
CA TYR A 135 -3.93 25.38 -3.73
C TYR A 135 -4.15 26.89 -3.78
N ASN A 136 -4.26 27.46 -4.98
CA ASN A 136 -4.64 28.86 -5.23
C ASN A 136 -3.87 29.88 -4.37
N GLY A 137 -2.55 29.70 -4.24
CA GLY A 137 -1.67 30.58 -3.45
C GLY A 137 -1.75 30.40 -1.92
N GLY A 138 -2.54 29.44 -1.43
CA GLY A 138 -2.66 29.12 -0.01
C GLY A 138 -1.47 28.37 0.60
N PRO A 139 -1.56 27.98 1.88
CA PRO A 139 -0.53 27.19 2.55
C PRO A 139 -0.50 25.72 2.09
N TYR A 140 0.61 25.03 2.34
CA TYR A 140 0.74 23.59 2.15
C TYR A 140 0.01 22.86 3.28
N THR A 141 -1.22 22.43 3.03
CA THR A 141 -2.10 21.78 4.03
C THR A 141 -2.51 20.36 3.66
N SER A 142 -2.05 19.88 2.51
CA SER A 142 -2.38 18.56 1.98
C SER A 142 -1.16 17.94 1.31
N TYR A 143 -1.30 16.72 0.83
CA TYR A 143 -0.30 16.04 0.00
C TYR A 143 -0.98 15.34 -1.17
N HIS A 144 -0.18 14.97 -2.16
CA HIS A 144 -0.62 14.15 -3.27
C HIS A 144 -0.74 12.68 -2.84
N SER A 145 -1.95 12.18 -2.65
CA SER A 145 -2.21 10.81 -2.15
C SER A 145 -2.04 9.70 -3.19
N GLY A 146 -1.62 10.01 -4.41
CA GLY A 146 -1.48 9.07 -5.50
C GLY A 146 -0.41 9.50 -6.50
N VAL A 147 -0.53 9.00 -7.73
CA VAL A 147 0.36 9.29 -8.84
C VAL A 147 -0.49 9.78 -10.01
N ASP A 148 -0.08 10.90 -10.61
CA ASP A 148 -0.78 11.47 -11.75
C ASP A 148 -0.12 11.02 -13.05
N PHE A 149 -0.90 10.41 -13.93
CA PHE A 149 -0.52 10.10 -15.30
C PHE A 149 -1.15 11.11 -16.26
N ARG A 150 -0.32 11.96 -16.86
CA ARG A 150 -0.76 12.90 -17.89
C ARG A 150 -1.10 12.14 -19.17
N ALA A 151 -2.36 12.20 -19.56
CA ALA A 151 -2.86 11.64 -20.80
C ALA A 151 -4.06 12.45 -21.31
N PRO A 152 -4.31 12.47 -22.63
CA PRO A 152 -5.51 13.10 -23.19
C PRO A 152 -6.80 12.51 -22.62
N GLY A 153 -7.86 13.32 -22.53
CA GLY A 153 -9.19 12.83 -22.18
C GLY A 153 -9.64 11.73 -23.15
N GLY A 154 -10.29 10.69 -22.63
CA GLY A 154 -10.69 9.51 -23.40
C GLY A 154 -9.63 8.40 -23.47
N THR A 155 -8.40 8.63 -23.01
CA THR A 155 -7.36 7.58 -22.96
C THR A 155 -7.83 6.41 -22.09
N PRO A 156 -7.72 5.15 -22.55
CA PRO A 156 -8.09 3.97 -21.77
C PRO A 156 -7.34 3.87 -20.43
N VAL A 157 -8.07 3.45 -19.39
CA VAL A 157 -7.54 3.11 -18.07
C VAL A 157 -7.85 1.64 -17.80
N TYR A 158 -6.85 0.89 -17.36
CA TYR A 158 -6.92 -0.56 -17.19
C TYR A 158 -6.73 -0.98 -15.73
N ALA A 159 -7.34 -2.10 -15.34
CA ALA A 159 -7.10 -2.73 -14.06
C ALA A 159 -5.63 -3.23 -13.98
N PRO A 160 -4.89 -2.90 -12.91
CA PRO A 160 -3.47 -3.23 -12.78
C PRO A 160 -3.25 -4.69 -12.36
N ALA A 161 -4.25 -5.30 -11.72
CA ALA A 161 -4.24 -6.66 -11.23
C ALA A 161 -5.71 -7.14 -11.13
N ASP A 162 -5.92 -8.45 -10.97
CA ASP A 162 -7.27 -8.98 -10.77
C ASP A 162 -7.87 -8.43 -9.47
N GLY A 163 -9.18 -8.30 -9.44
CA GLY A 163 -9.86 -7.70 -8.30
C GLY A 163 -11.37 -7.67 -8.45
N THR A 164 -12.03 -7.10 -7.44
CA THR A 164 -13.46 -6.81 -7.46
C THR A 164 -13.65 -5.31 -7.33
N VAL A 165 -14.44 -4.72 -8.20
CA VAL A 165 -14.79 -3.31 -8.16
C VAL A 165 -15.60 -3.05 -6.89
N ALA A 166 -14.99 -2.34 -5.94
CA ALA A 166 -15.58 -2.05 -4.63
C ALA A 166 -16.39 -0.73 -4.65
N LEU A 167 -16.09 0.17 -5.60
CA LEU A 167 -16.83 1.40 -5.86
C LEU A 167 -16.71 1.79 -7.34
N ALA A 168 -17.80 2.25 -7.94
CA ALA A 168 -17.84 2.81 -9.30
C ALA A 168 -18.97 3.83 -9.42
N GLU A 169 -18.69 5.11 -9.11
CA GLU A 169 -19.71 6.17 -9.06
C GLU A 169 -19.09 7.57 -9.17
N PRO A 170 -19.89 8.62 -9.47
CA PRO A 170 -19.43 10.01 -9.37
C PRO A 170 -19.33 10.46 -7.90
N LEU A 171 -18.22 11.10 -7.58
CA LEU A 171 -17.92 11.78 -6.32
C LEU A 171 -17.63 13.27 -6.57
N ALA A 172 -17.68 14.10 -5.53
CA ALA A 172 -17.56 15.55 -5.66
C ALA A 172 -16.12 16.01 -5.99
N VAL A 173 -15.16 15.59 -5.16
CA VAL A 173 -13.74 15.94 -5.26
C VAL A 173 -13.04 15.01 -6.24
N ARG A 174 -13.22 13.69 -6.12
CA ARG A 174 -12.60 12.71 -7.03
C ARG A 174 -13.24 12.65 -8.42
N GLY A 175 -14.41 13.27 -8.61
CA GLY A 175 -15.15 13.15 -9.87
C GLY A 175 -15.63 11.71 -10.09
N ASN A 176 -15.74 11.27 -11.34
CA ASN A 176 -16.01 9.86 -11.61
C ASN A 176 -14.86 9.00 -11.04
N ALA A 177 -15.24 8.09 -10.15
CA ALA A 177 -14.31 7.38 -9.29
C ALA A 177 -14.54 5.87 -9.39
N ILE A 178 -13.44 5.12 -9.40
CA ILE A 178 -13.44 3.66 -9.27
C ILE A 178 -12.51 3.29 -8.11
N VAL A 179 -12.88 2.27 -7.34
CA VAL A 179 -11.99 1.58 -6.42
C VAL A 179 -12.07 0.08 -6.70
N ILE A 180 -10.92 -0.58 -6.78
CA ILE A 180 -10.80 -2.04 -6.93
C ILE A 180 -10.16 -2.62 -5.67
N ASP A 181 -10.81 -3.61 -5.09
CA ASP A 181 -10.26 -4.46 -4.03
C ASP A 181 -9.55 -5.67 -4.64
N HIS A 182 -8.26 -5.77 -4.37
CA HIS A 182 -7.43 -6.84 -4.89
C HIS A 182 -7.28 -8.00 -3.88
N GLY A 183 -7.70 -7.85 -2.62
CA GLY A 183 -7.34 -8.77 -1.53
C GLY A 183 -6.29 -8.20 -0.55
N TRP A 184 -6.02 -8.91 0.54
CA TRP A 184 -5.06 -8.59 1.62
C TRP A 184 -5.02 -7.12 2.09
N GLY A 185 -6.15 -6.41 2.00
CA GLY A 185 -6.22 -4.99 2.33
C GLY A 185 -5.50 -4.06 1.35
N VAL A 186 -5.28 -4.51 0.10
CA VAL A 186 -4.71 -3.75 -1.01
C VAL A 186 -5.84 -3.33 -1.94
N LEU A 187 -6.01 -2.02 -2.06
CA LEU A 187 -6.99 -1.41 -2.95
C LEU A 187 -6.32 -0.41 -3.89
N THR A 188 -6.89 -0.23 -5.07
CA THR A 188 -6.48 0.84 -5.99
C THR A 188 -7.64 1.77 -6.33
N GLY A 189 -7.36 3.07 -6.41
CA GLY A 189 -8.33 4.12 -6.71
C GLY A 189 -8.02 4.84 -8.02
N TYR A 190 -9.05 5.23 -8.77
CA TYR A 190 -8.95 5.87 -10.09
C TYR A 190 -9.88 7.08 -10.14
N TRP A 191 -9.32 8.28 -10.24
CA TRP A 191 -10.10 9.52 -10.15
C TRP A 191 -10.10 10.32 -11.45
N HIS A 192 -10.95 11.35 -11.43
CA HIS A 192 -11.10 12.35 -12.47
C HIS A 192 -11.57 11.77 -13.82
N LEU A 193 -12.15 10.57 -13.84
CA LEU A 193 -12.45 9.82 -15.05
C LEU A 193 -13.49 10.54 -15.93
N SER A 194 -13.40 10.39 -17.25
CA SER A 194 -14.46 10.89 -18.15
C SER A 194 -15.61 9.90 -18.25
N THR A 195 -15.33 8.60 -18.15
CA THR A 195 -16.30 7.52 -18.24
C THR A 195 -15.87 6.37 -17.34
N ILE A 196 -16.86 5.72 -16.72
CA ILE A 196 -16.71 4.49 -15.94
C ILE A 196 -17.25 3.36 -16.82
N GLU A 197 -16.46 2.31 -17.04
CA GLU A 197 -16.79 1.19 -17.94
C GLU A 197 -17.12 -0.11 -17.16
N VAL A 198 -17.17 -0.01 -15.83
CA VAL A 198 -17.42 -1.12 -14.90
C VAL A 198 -18.42 -0.72 -13.82
N GLN A 199 -18.92 -1.69 -13.06
CA GLN A 199 -19.88 -1.47 -11.98
C GLN A 199 -19.43 -2.10 -10.67
N THR A 200 -19.88 -1.56 -9.53
CA THR A 200 -19.63 -2.15 -8.21
C THR A 200 -20.04 -3.63 -8.17
N GLY A 201 -19.18 -4.47 -7.59
CA GLY A 201 -19.33 -5.93 -7.50
C GLY A 201 -18.79 -6.69 -8.72
N GLN A 202 -18.42 -6.00 -9.81
CA GLN A 202 -17.83 -6.65 -10.99
C GLN A 202 -16.42 -7.19 -10.68
N GLN A 203 -16.14 -8.42 -11.09
CA GLN A 203 -14.78 -8.95 -11.13
C GLN A 203 -14.07 -8.46 -12.38
N VAL A 204 -12.80 -8.08 -12.23
CA VAL A 204 -11.92 -7.61 -13.31
C VAL A 204 -10.61 -8.38 -13.26
N ALA A 205 -10.03 -8.64 -14.41
CA ALA A 205 -8.69 -9.19 -14.57
C ALA A 205 -7.68 -8.08 -14.87
N ALA A 206 -6.40 -8.35 -14.62
CA ALA A 206 -5.31 -7.47 -15.03
C ALA A 206 -5.39 -7.18 -16.54
N GLY A 207 -5.40 -5.90 -16.90
CA GLY A 207 -5.50 -5.43 -18.28
C GLY A 207 -6.93 -5.20 -18.78
N ASP A 208 -7.97 -5.48 -17.97
CA ASP A 208 -9.35 -5.14 -18.33
C ASP A 208 -9.55 -3.63 -18.41
N LEU A 209 -10.28 -3.16 -19.42
CA LEU A 209 -10.69 -1.76 -19.53
C LEU A 209 -11.69 -1.43 -18.43
N ILE A 210 -11.35 -0.46 -17.58
CA ILE A 210 -12.22 -0.06 -16.46
C ILE A 210 -12.78 1.34 -16.60
N ALA A 211 -12.09 2.23 -17.33
CA ALA A 211 -12.48 3.62 -17.45
C ALA A 211 -11.75 4.32 -18.59
N LYS A 212 -12.07 5.62 -18.74
CA LYS A 212 -11.32 6.54 -19.59
C LYS A 212 -10.87 7.76 -18.81
N VAL A 213 -9.66 8.24 -19.09
CA VAL A 213 -9.08 9.47 -18.52
C VAL A 213 -10.00 10.66 -18.73
N GLY A 214 -10.11 11.55 -17.74
CA GLY A 214 -10.92 12.76 -17.82
C GLY A 214 -10.37 13.90 -16.99
N SER A 215 -11.24 14.84 -16.62
CA SER A 215 -10.95 15.98 -15.73
C SER A 215 -12.17 16.36 -14.88
N THR A 216 -12.95 15.35 -14.45
CA THR A 216 -14.09 15.56 -13.55
C THR A 216 -13.63 15.81 -12.11
N GLY A 217 -14.44 16.50 -11.30
CA GLY A 217 -14.09 16.83 -9.92
C GLY A 217 -12.95 17.86 -9.83
N LEU A 218 -12.18 17.76 -8.75
CA LEU A 218 -11.06 18.65 -8.40
C LEU A 218 -9.82 18.34 -9.25
N SER A 219 -9.83 18.82 -10.50
CA SER A 219 -8.76 18.58 -11.48
C SER A 219 -8.46 19.86 -12.28
N THR A 220 -7.18 20.07 -12.62
CA THR A 220 -6.72 21.22 -13.44
C THR A 220 -6.69 20.92 -14.94
N GLY A 221 -6.82 19.66 -15.34
CA GLY A 221 -6.79 19.22 -16.73
C GLY A 221 -6.80 17.70 -16.86
N ALA A 222 -6.82 17.18 -18.08
CA ALA A 222 -6.92 15.74 -18.30
C ALA A 222 -5.71 14.96 -17.75
N HIS A 223 -5.96 14.05 -16.82
CA HIS A 223 -5.00 13.09 -16.25
C HIS A 223 -5.74 11.94 -15.55
N LEU A 224 -5.05 10.82 -15.33
CA LEU A 224 -5.47 9.82 -14.35
C LEU A 224 -4.75 10.11 -13.04
N HIS A 225 -5.48 10.37 -11.97
CA HIS A 225 -4.94 10.24 -10.61
C HIS A 225 -5.18 8.80 -10.15
N TRP A 226 -4.10 8.09 -9.84
CA TRP A 226 -4.13 6.69 -9.40
C TRP A 226 -3.61 6.57 -7.98
N GLU A 227 -4.41 6.00 -7.08
CA GLU A 227 -4.00 5.72 -5.69
C GLU A 227 -3.82 4.22 -5.48
N ALA A 228 -2.88 3.87 -4.61
CA ALA A 228 -2.83 2.57 -3.97
C ALA A 228 -3.06 2.78 -2.46
N TRP A 229 -3.85 1.90 -1.86
CA TRP A 229 -4.14 1.89 -0.43
C TRP A 229 -3.74 0.54 0.16
N VAL A 230 -3.10 0.57 1.32
CA VAL A 230 -2.66 -0.63 2.05
C VAL A 230 -3.09 -0.50 3.51
N GLY A 231 -4.00 -1.37 3.94
CA GLY A 231 -4.53 -1.34 5.30
C GLY A 231 -5.25 -0.03 5.64
N GLY A 232 -5.77 0.68 4.64
CA GLY A 232 -6.44 1.98 4.77
C GLY A 232 -5.56 3.21 4.56
N THR A 233 -4.25 3.04 4.46
CA THR A 233 -3.30 4.14 4.29
C THR A 233 -2.93 4.32 2.82
N SER A 234 -2.90 5.57 2.34
CA SER A 234 -2.40 5.87 0.99
C SER A 234 -0.91 5.57 0.89
N VAL A 235 -0.52 4.91 -0.19
CA VAL A 235 0.85 4.47 -0.44
C VAL A 235 1.35 4.90 -1.82
N ASP A 236 2.66 4.91 -2.01
CA ASP A 236 3.24 5.14 -3.32
C ASP A 236 2.95 3.96 -4.27
N GLY A 237 2.02 4.19 -5.21
CA GLY A 237 1.58 3.20 -6.18
C GLY A 237 2.66 2.77 -7.18
N LEU A 238 3.68 3.60 -7.44
CA LEU A 238 4.72 3.24 -8.42
C LEU A 238 5.50 2.00 -7.99
N GLN A 239 5.67 1.79 -6.68
CA GLN A 239 6.38 0.62 -6.16
C GLN A 239 5.65 -0.70 -6.43
N TRP A 240 4.34 -0.66 -6.63
CA TRP A 240 3.55 -1.85 -6.98
C TRP A 240 3.77 -2.29 -8.43
N LEU A 241 4.30 -1.39 -9.26
CA LEU A 241 4.68 -1.68 -10.65
C LEU A 241 6.10 -2.26 -10.76
N GLU A 242 6.89 -2.19 -9.69
CA GLU A 242 8.26 -2.66 -9.66
C GLU A 242 8.31 -4.12 -9.21
N GLN A 243 9.18 -4.91 -9.83
CA GLN A 243 9.50 -6.26 -9.38
C GLN A 243 10.44 -6.19 -8.17
N PHE A 244 9.95 -5.62 -7.07
CA PHE A 244 10.75 -5.40 -5.87
C PHE A 244 10.70 -6.57 -4.90
N TYR A 245 9.78 -7.52 -5.09
CA TYR A 245 9.65 -8.68 -4.22
C TYR A 245 9.24 -9.92 -5.02
N PRO A 246 9.88 -11.09 -4.83
CA PRO A 246 9.21 -12.34 -5.12
C PRO A 246 8.11 -12.46 -4.06
N TRP A 247 6.90 -12.00 -4.37
CA TRP A 247 5.72 -12.42 -3.61
C TRP A 247 5.85 -13.93 -3.45
N PRO A 248 5.93 -14.47 -2.22
CA PRO A 248 6.17 -15.89 -2.06
C PRO A 248 5.12 -16.61 -2.88
N THR A 249 5.59 -17.30 -3.91
CA THR A 249 4.70 -18.15 -4.68
C THR A 249 4.31 -19.30 -3.76
N PRO A 250 3.11 -19.88 -3.88
CA PRO A 250 2.73 -21.06 -3.12
C PRO A 250 3.74 -22.22 -3.23
N GLU A 251 4.57 -22.24 -4.28
CA GLU A 251 5.66 -23.20 -4.49
C GLU A 251 6.95 -22.85 -3.72
N GLN A 252 7.22 -21.56 -3.48
CA GLN A 252 8.40 -21.10 -2.73
C GLN A 252 8.24 -21.22 -1.21
N SER A 253 7.01 -21.24 -0.68
CA SER A 253 6.78 -21.48 0.75
C SER A 253 7.22 -22.87 1.20
N LEU A 254 7.25 -23.86 0.29
CA LEU A 254 7.72 -25.22 0.58
C LEU A 254 9.24 -25.32 0.75
N PHE A 255 10.04 -24.44 0.13
CA PHE A 255 11.50 -24.45 0.25
C PHE A 255 12.02 -23.88 1.58
N TYR A 256 11.20 -23.12 2.31
CA TYR A 256 11.58 -22.54 3.60
C TYR A 256 11.43 -23.49 4.80
N ASN A 257 10.82 -24.66 4.60
CA ASN A 257 10.68 -25.71 5.63
C ASN A 257 11.95 -26.52 5.89
N GLU A 258 13.05 -26.27 5.17
CA GLU A 258 14.37 -26.83 5.48
C GLU A 258 15.25 -25.79 6.22
N ARG A 259 15.08 -25.69 7.55
CA ARG A 259 15.92 -24.94 8.52
C ARG A 259 16.46 -23.57 8.05
N PRO A 260 15.84 -22.44 8.43
CA PRO A 260 16.31 -21.12 7.99
C PRO A 260 17.66 -20.77 8.63
N ARG A 261 18.69 -20.55 7.81
CA ARG A 261 19.77 -19.62 8.17
C ARG A 261 19.17 -18.22 8.06
N LEU A 262 19.37 -17.39 9.09
CA LEU A 262 19.09 -15.95 9.05
C LEU A 262 19.73 -15.34 7.80
N ILE A 263 18.97 -15.15 6.73
CA ILE A 263 19.38 -14.33 5.60
C ILE A 263 18.79 -12.96 5.89
N GLY A 264 19.60 -12.07 6.44
CA GLY A 264 19.27 -10.65 6.48
C GLY A 264 18.94 -10.20 5.05
N ALA A 265 17.78 -9.58 4.87
CA ALA A 265 17.44 -8.99 3.57
C ALA A 265 18.58 -8.07 3.13
N PRO A 266 19.10 -8.20 1.90
CA PRO A 266 20.11 -7.26 1.42
C PRO A 266 19.50 -5.87 1.35
N VAL A 267 20.03 -4.94 2.15
CA VAL A 267 19.77 -3.51 2.01
C VAL A 267 20.44 -3.06 0.71
N TRP A 268 19.67 -3.03 -0.38
CA TRP A 268 20.16 -2.51 -1.66
C TRP A 268 20.09 -0.99 -1.64
N ASN A 269 21.18 -0.37 -1.19
CA ASN A 269 21.45 1.04 -1.43
C ASN A 269 22.11 1.18 -2.82
N GLN A 270 21.56 2.04 -3.68
CA GLN A 270 22.13 2.27 -5.02
C GLN A 270 23.42 3.13 -4.99
N ASP A 271 23.85 3.58 -3.80
CA ASP A 271 25.13 4.23 -3.62
C ASP A 271 26.15 3.29 -2.96
N THR A 272 27.24 3.04 -3.68
CA THR A 272 28.32 2.09 -3.46
C THR A 272 28.96 2.02 -2.06
N ARG A 273 29.39 0.78 -1.72
CA ARG A 273 30.40 0.30 -0.75
C ARG A 273 30.01 0.21 0.74
N PHE A 274 29.46 -0.93 1.15
CA PHE A 274 29.91 -1.68 2.34
C PHE A 274 29.37 -3.11 2.25
N SER A 275 30.25 -4.08 1.93
CA SER A 275 29.96 -5.50 2.15
C SER A 275 30.74 -5.95 3.38
N GLN A 276 30.06 -6.32 4.45
CA GLN A 276 30.62 -7.25 5.41
C GLN A 276 29.59 -8.36 5.67
N ALA A 277 29.90 -9.54 5.15
CA ALA A 277 29.34 -10.78 5.64
C ALA A 277 29.89 -11.00 7.05
N ILE A 278 29.02 -10.93 8.06
CA ILE A 278 29.40 -11.30 9.43
C ILE A 278 29.13 -12.80 9.58
N HIS A 279 30.20 -13.60 9.55
CA HIS A 279 30.19 -14.97 10.03
C HIS A 279 30.46 -14.98 11.53
N GLY A 280 29.53 -15.56 12.30
CA GLY A 280 29.77 -16.09 13.65
C GLY A 280 29.90 -15.07 14.78
N GLU A 281 28.82 -14.90 15.55
CA GLU A 281 28.76 -15.09 17.01
C GLU A 281 27.38 -14.63 17.49
N ALA A 282 26.79 -15.37 18.43
CA ALA A 282 25.49 -15.06 19.01
C ALA A 282 25.59 -13.74 19.80
N ILE A 283 25.02 -12.67 19.23
CA ILE A 283 24.87 -11.38 19.90
C ILE A 283 23.39 -11.03 19.88
N HIS A 284 22.75 -11.08 21.06
CA HIS A 284 21.43 -10.50 21.31
C HIS A 284 21.47 -8.98 21.09
N LYS A 285 21.13 -8.52 19.88
CA LYS A 285 20.72 -7.14 19.63
C LYS A 285 19.33 -7.17 18.99
N PRO A 286 18.38 -6.32 19.44
CA PRO A 286 17.07 -6.23 18.80
C PRO A 286 17.28 -5.76 17.36
N HIS A 287 16.91 -6.62 16.40
CA HIS A 287 16.96 -6.30 14.99
C HIS A 287 15.80 -5.35 14.69
N ALA A 288 16.09 -4.07 14.48
CA ALA A 288 15.06 -3.10 14.08
C ALA A 288 14.84 -3.17 12.56
N LEU A 289 13.57 -3.26 12.14
CA LEU A 289 13.10 -3.30 10.76
C LEU A 289 13.13 -1.90 10.14
N VAL A 290 13.93 -1.66 9.11
CA VAL A 290 13.97 -0.33 8.47
C VAL A 290 12.95 -0.27 7.32
N VAL A 291 12.04 0.72 7.37
CA VAL A 291 11.05 1.02 6.34
C VAL A 291 11.18 2.49 5.95
N GLN A 292 11.31 2.77 4.66
CA GLN A 292 11.28 4.14 4.16
C GLN A 292 9.85 4.48 3.70
N GLN A 293 9.40 5.71 3.94
CA GLN A 293 8.03 6.13 3.54
C GLN A 293 7.74 6.04 2.03
N HIS A 294 8.78 5.94 1.21
CA HIS A 294 8.70 5.67 -0.25
C HIS A 294 9.35 4.34 -0.67
N ARG A 295 9.54 3.38 0.24
CA ARG A 295 9.98 2.01 -0.11
C ARG A 295 9.28 0.99 0.79
N TYR A 296 8.50 0.08 0.20
CA TYR A 296 7.55 -0.78 0.91
C TYR A 296 8.17 -2.01 1.59
N ALA A 297 9.41 -2.38 1.33
CA ALA A 297 9.94 -3.62 1.90
C ALA A 297 10.80 -3.37 3.14
N CYS A 298 10.24 -3.72 4.29
CA CYS A 298 10.98 -4.46 5.28
C CYS A 298 10.31 -5.83 5.39
N LEU A 299 11.07 -6.91 5.23
CA LEU A 299 10.62 -8.27 5.47
C LEU A 299 10.95 -8.61 6.93
N LEU A 300 9.93 -8.84 7.72
CA LEU A 300 10.07 -9.51 9.00
C LEU A 300 9.80 -10.99 8.78
N GLN A 301 10.74 -11.86 9.16
CA GLN A 301 10.54 -13.30 9.29
C GLN A 301 10.62 -13.65 10.77
N LEU A 302 9.49 -14.01 11.37
CA LEU A 302 9.43 -14.53 12.72
C LEU A 302 9.11 -16.02 12.64
N GLY A 303 9.97 -16.85 13.23
CA GLY A 303 9.64 -18.23 13.55
C GLY A 303 9.09 -18.29 14.97
N LEU A 304 7.88 -18.83 15.15
CA LEU A 304 7.31 -19.05 16.48
C LEU A 304 7.93 -20.26 17.22
N ASP A 305 8.97 -20.87 16.68
CA ASP A 305 9.63 -22.05 17.24
C ASP A 305 10.51 -21.75 18.47
N ASP A 306 10.77 -20.46 18.76
CA ASP A 306 11.61 -20.01 19.88
C ASP A 306 10.84 -19.77 21.20
N LEU A 307 9.55 -20.12 21.26
CA LEU A 307 8.69 -19.88 22.42
C LEU A 307 8.32 -21.13 23.22
N SER A 308 9.03 -22.24 22.97
CA SER A 308 9.03 -23.36 23.90
C SER A 308 9.79 -22.98 25.18
N ILE A 309 9.07 -22.53 26.21
CA ILE A 309 9.44 -22.69 27.61
C ILE A 309 8.49 -23.70 28.23
#